data_AF-A0A9P1G6E7-F1
#
_entry.id   AF-A0A9P1G6E7-F1
#
_cell.length_a   1.000
_cell.length_b   1.000
_cell.length_c   1.000
_cell.angle_alpha   90.00
_cell.angle_beta   90.00
_cell.angle_gamma   90.00
#
_symmetry.space_group_name_H-M   'P 1'
#
loop_
_entity.id
_entity.type
_entity.pdbx_description
1 polymer ?
#
loop_
_entity_poly.entity_id
_entity_poly.type
_entity_poly.pdbx_seq_one_letter_code
_entity_poly.pdbx_strand_id
1 'polypeptide(L)'
;MVDYSKWDKLQISDEEDAKPSPSRPPAPVQPKAPAIPKRRLHPSDYHPERSLNKELFEPLNCRRWVRPELLDVISKWQSAKNTGDENAFKSVDLDGFEGFQVEAPGIFSFPALTDEFCELLLKEVQHYRQSGLPSRAPNSMNNYGLVLNEIGLRPAFSAVLKEVLLPIGARLSGNDEDRITAFKGEAVETELWMIIIPSLFSTAQLMTSTWTCTLMNAT
;
A
#
# COMPACT_ATOMS: atom_id res chain seq x y z
N MET A 1 20.33 -29.65 12.76
CA MET A 1 19.93 -30.47 11.61
C MET A 1 18.68 -31.21 12.04
N VAL A 2 17.50 -30.79 11.56
CA VAL A 2 16.21 -31.29 12.03
C VAL A 2 15.93 -32.63 11.36
N ASP A 3 15.52 -33.63 12.14
CA ASP A 3 15.28 -35.00 11.69
C ASP A 3 13.89 -35.13 11.06
N TYR A 4 13.87 -35.39 9.75
CA TYR A 4 12.65 -35.51 8.94
C TYR A 4 12.11 -36.95 8.84
N SER A 5 12.76 -37.92 9.49
CA SER A 5 12.40 -39.36 9.42
C SER A 5 10.98 -39.69 9.91
N LYS A 6 10.30 -38.74 10.56
CA LYS A 6 8.93 -38.92 11.07
C LYS A 6 7.85 -38.72 10.00
N TRP A 7 8.20 -38.12 8.85
CA TRP A 7 7.22 -37.80 7.79
C TRP A 7 7.08 -38.89 6.72
N ASP A 8 8.00 -39.84 6.64
CA ASP A 8 8.00 -40.93 5.64
C ASP A 8 7.00 -42.08 5.93
N LYS A 9 6.23 -42.00 7.03
CA LYS A 9 5.31 -43.09 7.44
C LYS A 9 3.82 -42.75 7.30
N LEU A 10 3.46 -41.81 6.44
CA LEU A 10 2.06 -41.68 6.01
C LEU A 10 1.89 -42.41 4.68
N GLN A 11 1.74 -43.74 4.77
CA GLN A 11 1.15 -44.51 3.69
C GLN A 11 -0.30 -44.06 3.52
N ILE A 12 -0.61 -43.55 2.33
CA ILE A 12 -1.98 -43.34 1.87
C ILE A 12 -2.54 -44.74 1.64
N SER A 13 -3.30 -45.24 2.61
CA SER A 13 -4.15 -46.41 2.40
C SER A 13 -5.48 -45.92 1.87
N ASP A 14 -5.70 -46.11 0.58
CA ASP A 14 -7.00 -46.00 -0.05
C ASP A 14 -7.94 -47.09 0.49
N GLU A 15 -9.19 -46.68 0.72
CA GLU A 15 -10.40 -47.51 0.92
C GLU A 15 -10.43 -48.49 2.12
N GLU A 16 -11.12 -48.08 3.19
CA GLU A 16 -11.87 -49.02 4.02
C GLU A 16 -13.19 -48.38 4.51
N ASP A 17 -14.28 -49.14 4.34
CA ASP A 17 -15.69 -48.80 4.53
C ASP A 17 -16.05 -48.14 5.88
N ALA A 18 -16.42 -46.86 5.86
CA ALA A 18 -17.09 -46.20 6.98
C ALA A 18 -18.62 -46.16 6.76
N LYS A 19 -19.34 -47.02 7.50
CA LYS A 19 -20.81 -46.99 7.63
C LYS A 19 -21.33 -45.58 7.93
N PRO A 20 -22.52 -45.17 7.42
CA PRO A 20 -23.05 -43.85 7.66
C PRO A 20 -23.31 -43.63 9.15
N SER A 21 -22.66 -42.63 9.73
CA SER A 21 -22.88 -42.16 11.09
C SER A 21 -24.24 -41.44 11.19
N PRO A 22 -24.98 -41.60 12.31
CA PRO A 22 -26.29 -40.98 12.47
C PRO A 22 -26.14 -39.45 12.47
N SER A 23 -26.94 -38.78 11.64
CA SER A 23 -26.95 -37.33 11.46
C SER A 23 -27.09 -36.63 12.81
N ARG A 24 -26.08 -35.82 13.17
CA ARG A 24 -26.17 -34.91 14.30
C ARG A 24 -27.34 -33.95 14.04
N PRO A 25 -28.33 -33.81 14.94
CA PRO A 25 -29.39 -32.83 14.75
C PRO A 25 -28.77 -31.43 14.66
N PRO A 26 -29.32 -30.54 13.81
CA PRO A 26 -28.82 -29.19 13.67
C PRO A 26 -28.84 -28.51 15.04
N ALA A 27 -27.69 -27.96 15.44
CA ALA A 27 -27.62 -27.14 16.64
C ALA A 27 -28.67 -26.02 16.50
N PRO A 28 -29.38 -25.64 17.59
CA PRO A 28 -30.30 -24.52 17.55
C PRO A 28 -29.53 -23.31 17.01
N VAL A 29 -30.00 -22.78 15.87
CA VAL A 29 -29.48 -21.53 15.30
C VAL A 29 -29.77 -20.45 16.32
N GLN A 30 -28.79 -20.14 17.17
CA GLN A 30 -28.91 -18.98 18.04
C GLN A 30 -29.04 -17.77 17.12
N PRO A 31 -30.07 -16.92 17.29
CA PRO A 31 -30.16 -15.71 16.52
C PRO A 31 -28.88 -14.92 16.77
N LYS A 32 -28.07 -14.73 15.71
CA LYS A 32 -26.94 -13.80 15.76
C LYS A 32 -27.52 -12.48 16.25
N ALA A 33 -27.05 -12.02 17.40
CA ALA A 33 -27.44 -10.71 17.92
C ALA A 33 -27.33 -9.70 16.75
N PRO A 34 -28.35 -8.83 16.55
CA PRO A 34 -28.32 -7.88 15.46
C PRO A 34 -26.99 -7.13 15.53
N ALA A 35 -26.20 -7.22 14.46
CA ALA A 35 -24.93 -6.51 14.38
C ALA A 35 -25.26 -5.03 14.56
N ILE A 36 -24.88 -4.46 15.71
CA ILE A 36 -25.00 -3.02 15.95
C ILE A 36 -24.30 -2.37 14.76
N PRO A 37 -25.01 -1.57 13.94
CA PRO A 37 -24.37 -0.94 12.80
C PRO A 37 -23.24 -0.08 13.34
N LYS A 38 -21.99 -0.51 13.11
CA LYS A 38 -20.82 0.28 13.46
C LYS A 38 -20.97 1.59 12.70
N ARG A 39 -21.35 2.66 13.41
CA ARG A 39 -21.45 4.01 12.85
C ARG A 39 -20.15 4.27 12.11
N ARG A 40 -20.24 4.59 10.81
CA ARG A 40 -19.06 5.06 10.07
C ARG A 40 -18.63 6.36 10.73
N LEU A 41 -17.39 6.43 11.20
CA LEU A 41 -16.83 7.69 11.65
C LEU A 41 -16.76 8.64 10.45
N HIS A 42 -17.18 9.86 10.70
CA HIS A 42 -16.85 10.96 9.82
C HIS A 42 -15.45 11.49 10.20
N PRO A 43 -14.61 11.92 9.25
CA PRO A 43 -13.32 12.55 9.56
C PRO A 43 -13.37 13.63 10.63
N SER A 44 -14.47 14.40 10.67
CA SER A 44 -14.70 15.45 11.66
C SER A 44 -14.92 14.92 13.08
N ASP A 45 -15.23 13.64 13.25
CA ASP A 45 -15.40 13.02 14.58
C ASP A 45 -14.05 12.91 15.32
N TYR A 46 -12.93 13.03 14.60
CA TYR A 46 -11.58 13.01 15.17
C TYR A 46 -10.82 14.33 14.98
N HIS A 47 -10.64 14.77 13.73
CA HIS A 47 -9.93 16.01 13.42
C HIS A 47 -10.93 17.14 13.15
N PRO A 48 -10.79 18.35 13.75
CA PRO A 48 -9.57 18.91 14.35
C PRO A 48 -9.49 18.86 15.88
N GLU A 49 -10.53 18.42 16.60
CA GLU A 49 -10.60 18.59 18.05
C GLU A 49 -9.71 17.61 18.83
N ARG A 50 -9.57 16.37 18.36
CA ARG A 50 -8.90 15.28 19.09
C ARG A 50 -7.52 14.93 18.54
N SER A 51 -7.18 15.39 17.33
CA SER A 51 -5.89 15.11 16.69
C SER A 51 -4.73 15.75 17.46
N LEU A 52 -3.64 15.03 17.64
CA LEU A 52 -2.46 15.50 18.37
C LEU A 52 -1.64 16.46 17.50
N ASN A 53 -1.33 16.04 16.27
CA ASN A 53 -0.48 16.78 15.33
C ASN A 53 -1.33 17.34 14.18
N LYS A 54 -1.96 18.49 14.39
CA LYS A 54 -2.85 19.13 13.40
C LYS A 54 -2.15 19.44 12.07
N GLU A 55 -0.85 19.71 12.12
CA GLU A 55 -0.03 20.00 10.93
C GLU A 55 0.03 18.84 9.93
N LEU A 56 -0.16 17.58 10.37
CA LEU A 56 -0.22 16.41 9.48
C LEU A 56 -1.45 16.42 8.57
N PHE A 57 -2.53 17.06 9.00
CA PHE A 57 -3.81 17.09 8.30
C PHE A 57 -3.88 18.23 7.27
N GLU A 58 -2.96 19.19 7.35
CA GLU A 58 -2.91 20.36 6.48
C GLU A 58 -2.28 20.00 5.11
N PRO A 59 -3.03 20.06 4.00
CA PRO A 59 -2.51 19.69 2.68
C PRO A 59 -1.36 20.59 2.21
N LEU A 60 -1.36 21.85 2.63
CA LEU A 60 -0.32 22.82 2.27
C LEU A 60 1.06 22.42 2.81
N ASN A 61 1.11 21.60 3.86
CA ASN A 61 2.36 21.13 4.45
C ASN A 61 2.99 19.93 3.70
N CYS A 62 2.37 19.42 2.62
CA CYS A 62 2.84 18.23 1.91
C CYS A 62 4.33 18.27 1.52
N ARG A 63 4.86 19.45 1.17
CA ARG A 63 6.28 19.63 0.82
C ARG A 63 7.22 19.39 2.00
N ARG A 64 6.82 19.71 3.23
CA ARG A 64 7.64 19.46 4.44
C ARG A 64 7.79 17.98 4.74
N TRP A 65 6.77 17.19 4.40
CA TRP A 65 6.71 15.76 4.69
C TRP A 65 7.48 14.90 3.69
N VAL A 66 7.86 15.48 2.57
CA VAL A 66 8.57 14.81 1.48
C VAL A 66 10.04 15.16 1.56
N ARG A 67 10.90 14.18 1.29
CA ARG A 67 12.34 14.37 1.30
C ARG A 67 12.78 15.44 0.29
N PRO A 68 13.69 16.36 0.66
CA PRO A 68 14.11 17.43 -0.24
C PRO A 68 14.75 16.88 -1.51
N GLU A 69 15.47 15.77 -1.41
CA GLU A 69 16.10 15.13 -2.56
C GLU A 69 15.06 14.66 -3.59
N LEU A 70 13.87 14.22 -3.13
CA LEU A 70 12.77 13.85 -4.00
C LEU A 70 12.05 15.08 -4.59
N LEU A 71 12.02 16.20 -3.86
CA LEU A 71 11.46 17.45 -4.37
C LEU A 71 12.33 18.03 -5.50
N ASP A 72 13.64 17.87 -5.41
CA ASP A 72 14.58 18.33 -6.45
C ASP A 72 14.34 17.60 -7.78
N VAL A 73 14.07 16.28 -7.72
CA VAL A 73 13.74 15.43 -8.88
C VAL A 73 12.52 15.93 -9.67
N ILE A 74 11.51 16.44 -8.95
CA ILE A 74 10.25 16.92 -9.54
C ILE A 74 10.23 18.43 -9.77
N SER A 75 11.27 19.16 -9.38
CA SER A 75 11.31 20.64 -9.43
C SER A 75 11.10 21.17 -10.86
N LYS A 76 11.74 20.54 -11.85
CA LYS A 76 11.60 20.87 -13.28
C LYS A 76 10.16 20.65 -13.75
N TRP A 77 9.53 19.55 -13.35
CA TRP A 77 8.13 19.25 -13.64
C TRP A 77 7.18 20.28 -13.01
N GLN A 78 7.43 20.70 -11.76
CA GLN A 78 6.60 21.70 -11.11
C GLN A 78 6.61 23.04 -11.86
N SER A 79 7.78 23.47 -12.35
CA SER A 79 7.91 24.68 -13.16
C SER A 79 7.22 24.55 -14.52
N ALA A 80 7.35 23.40 -15.19
CA ALA A 80 6.72 23.12 -16.48
C ALA A 80 5.18 23.05 -16.37
N LYS A 81 4.66 22.40 -15.31
CA LYS A 81 3.23 22.33 -14.98
C LYS A 81 2.60 23.71 -14.84
N ASN A 82 3.29 24.65 -14.19
CA ASN A 82 2.79 26.02 -14.02
C ASN A 82 2.79 26.83 -15.33
N THR A 83 3.55 26.39 -16.32
CA THR A 83 3.64 27.04 -17.65
C THR A 83 2.68 26.40 -18.66
N GLY A 84 1.99 25.31 -18.29
CA GLY A 84 1.01 24.63 -19.13
C GLY A 84 1.61 23.72 -20.19
N ASP A 85 2.83 23.23 -19.99
CA ASP A 85 3.50 22.30 -20.93
C ASP A 85 2.82 20.91 -20.91
N GLU A 86 2.40 20.44 -22.07
CA GLU A 86 1.77 19.12 -22.26
C GLU A 86 2.75 17.97 -22.00
N ASN A 87 4.05 18.17 -22.17
CA ASN A 87 5.11 17.16 -21.97
C ASN A 87 5.84 17.30 -20.62
N ALA A 88 5.24 18.01 -19.65
CA ALA A 88 5.88 18.30 -18.37
C ALA A 88 6.46 17.06 -17.67
N PHE A 89 5.83 15.88 -17.80
CA PHE A 89 6.27 14.64 -17.14
C PHE A 89 7.66 14.17 -17.59
N LYS A 90 8.08 14.44 -18.83
CA LYS A 90 9.41 14.07 -19.34
C LYS A 90 10.55 14.79 -18.64
N SER A 91 10.25 15.93 -18.00
CA SER A 91 11.23 16.74 -17.28
C SER A 91 11.59 16.22 -15.87
N VAL A 92 10.91 15.16 -15.41
CA VAL A 92 11.22 14.49 -14.14
C VAL A 92 12.56 13.77 -14.24
N ASP A 93 13.47 14.11 -13.34
CA ASP A 93 14.88 13.70 -13.36
C ASP A 93 15.13 12.54 -12.39
N LEU A 94 14.69 11.33 -12.76
CA LEU A 94 14.82 10.14 -11.89
C LEU A 94 16.28 9.68 -11.73
N ASP A 95 17.12 9.93 -12.73
CA ASP A 95 18.53 9.52 -12.71
C ASP A 95 19.35 10.31 -11.68
N GLY A 96 18.95 11.56 -11.40
CA GLY A 96 19.54 12.40 -10.36
C GLY A 96 19.23 11.95 -8.92
N PHE A 97 18.38 10.95 -8.71
CA PHE A 97 18.01 10.50 -7.38
C PHE A 97 18.85 9.31 -6.91
N GLU A 98 19.78 9.55 -5.98
CA GLU A 98 20.69 8.52 -5.47
C GLU A 98 19.95 7.32 -4.83
N GLY A 99 18.79 7.56 -4.21
CA GLY A 99 18.02 6.54 -3.51
C GLY A 99 17.08 5.71 -4.37
N PHE A 100 17.03 5.93 -5.69
CA PHE A 100 16.12 5.19 -6.58
C PHE A 100 16.75 3.86 -7.04
N GLN A 101 16.04 2.75 -6.76
CA GLN A 101 16.44 1.40 -7.12
C GLN A 101 15.29 0.64 -7.81
N VAL A 102 15.67 -0.27 -8.69
CA VAL A 102 14.78 -1.24 -9.33
C VAL A 102 14.94 -2.55 -8.55
N GLU A 103 13.87 -3.03 -7.94
CA GLU A 103 13.90 -4.28 -7.15
C GLU A 103 13.53 -5.49 -8.00
N ALA A 104 12.67 -5.26 -9.00
CA ALA A 104 12.20 -6.24 -9.96
C ALA A 104 11.54 -5.49 -11.15
N PRO A 105 11.25 -6.18 -12.27
CA PRO A 105 10.47 -5.61 -13.36
C PRO A 105 9.17 -4.93 -12.88
N GLY A 106 9.06 -3.62 -13.12
CA GLY A 106 7.91 -2.81 -12.69
C GLY A 106 7.84 -2.49 -11.19
N ILE A 107 8.85 -2.86 -10.39
CA ILE A 107 8.91 -2.61 -8.94
C ILE A 107 10.12 -1.72 -8.63
N PHE A 108 9.84 -0.59 -7.99
CA PHE A 108 10.83 0.43 -7.65
C PHE A 108 10.79 0.74 -6.16
N SER A 109 11.96 0.96 -5.57
CA SER A 109 12.11 1.38 -4.18
C SER A 109 12.87 2.70 -4.11
N PHE A 110 12.40 3.60 -3.25
CA PHE A 110 13.05 4.88 -3.00
C PHE A 110 12.56 5.58 -1.72
N PRO A 111 13.39 6.42 -1.07
CA PRO A 111 13.02 7.12 0.15
C PRO A 111 12.16 8.35 -0.17
N ALA A 112 10.86 8.31 0.14
CA ALA A 112 9.92 9.38 -0.21
C ALA A 112 9.62 10.39 0.91
N LEU A 113 9.43 9.89 2.14
CA LEU A 113 8.93 10.68 3.26
C LEU A 113 10.06 10.99 4.25
N THR A 114 9.95 12.10 4.97
CA THR A 114 10.89 12.47 6.03
C THR A 114 10.69 11.62 7.29
N ASP A 115 11.76 11.41 8.05
CA ASP A 115 11.70 10.65 9.31
C ASP A 115 10.77 11.34 10.32
N GLU A 116 10.79 12.68 10.36
CA GLU A 116 9.88 13.51 11.15
C GLU A 116 8.42 13.17 10.84
N PHE A 117 8.04 13.12 9.56
CA PHE A 117 6.67 12.79 9.16
C PHE A 117 6.27 11.39 9.65
N CYS A 118 7.15 10.41 9.45
CA CYS A 118 6.91 9.03 9.87
C CYS A 118 6.71 8.93 11.40
N GLU A 119 7.54 9.61 12.19
CA GLU A 119 7.40 9.65 13.64
C GLU A 119 6.09 10.32 14.10
N LEU A 120 5.76 11.48 13.53
CA LEU A 120 4.54 12.19 13.85
C LEU A 120 3.30 11.37 13.48
N LEU A 121 3.31 10.73 12.32
CA LEU A 121 2.23 9.85 11.87
C LEU A 121 2.05 8.65 12.81
N LEU A 122 3.14 8.02 13.25
CA LEU A 122 3.07 6.90 14.19
C LEU A 122 2.50 7.34 15.55
N LYS A 123 2.94 8.48 16.07
CA LYS A 123 2.39 9.08 17.30
C LYS A 123 0.90 9.39 17.16
N GLU A 124 0.49 9.94 16.02
CA GLU A 124 -0.91 10.25 15.73
C GLU A 124 -1.77 8.98 15.67
N VAL A 125 -1.30 7.93 14.99
CA VAL A 125 -2.00 6.63 14.90
C VAL A 125 -2.14 5.99 16.28
N GLN A 126 -1.10 6.07 17.12
CA GLN A 126 -1.14 5.56 18.49
C GLN A 126 -2.13 6.34 19.35
N HIS A 127 -2.13 7.67 19.26
CA HIS A 127 -3.07 8.55 19.97
C HIS A 127 -4.51 8.26 19.56
N TYR A 128 -4.77 8.10 18.26
CA TYR A 128 -6.09 7.72 17.76
C TYR A 128 -6.57 6.39 18.35
N ARG A 129 -5.70 5.37 18.43
CA ARG A 129 -6.06 4.08 19.04
C ARG A 129 -6.40 4.22 20.53
N GLN A 130 -5.72 5.11 21.25
CA GLN A 130 -5.99 5.37 22.68
C GLN A 130 -7.28 6.18 22.91
N SER A 131 -7.78 6.89 21.90
CA SER A 131 -9.00 7.71 22.00
C SER A 131 -10.29 6.91 22.19
N GLY A 132 -10.26 5.58 21.96
CA GLY A 132 -11.43 4.70 22.04
C GLY A 132 -12.44 4.89 20.89
N LEU A 133 -12.11 5.71 19.88
CA LEU A 133 -12.92 5.85 18.69
C LEU A 133 -12.95 4.53 17.89
N PRO A 134 -14.09 4.18 17.27
CA PRO A 134 -14.22 2.92 16.54
C PRO A 134 -13.34 2.91 15.30
N SER A 135 -12.35 2.02 15.25
CA SER A 135 -11.51 1.82 14.06
C SER A 135 -12.00 0.64 13.22
N ARG A 136 -11.87 0.77 11.89
CA ARG A 136 -12.06 -0.34 10.97
C ARG A 136 -10.71 -0.92 10.55
N ALA A 137 -10.58 -2.23 10.68
CA ALA A 137 -9.49 -2.99 10.08
C ALA A 137 -9.52 -2.79 8.54
N PRO A 138 -8.39 -2.41 7.90
CA PRO A 138 -8.34 -2.18 6.46
C PRO A 138 -8.81 -3.38 5.62
N ASN A 139 -8.57 -4.59 6.12
CA ASN A 139 -9.14 -5.84 5.60
C ASN A 139 -9.21 -6.89 6.74
N SER A 140 -9.80 -8.05 6.47
CA SER A 140 -9.99 -9.12 7.47
C SER A 140 -8.69 -9.72 8.02
N MET A 141 -7.56 -9.51 7.33
CA MET A 141 -6.25 -9.98 7.76
C MET A 141 -5.46 -8.91 8.53
N ASN A 142 -5.82 -7.63 8.39
CA ASN A 142 -5.13 -6.51 9.02
C ASN A 142 -5.88 -5.98 10.24
N ASN A 143 -5.84 -6.76 11.33
CA ASN A 143 -6.57 -6.42 12.57
C ASN A 143 -6.05 -5.18 13.30
N TYR A 144 -4.81 -4.78 13.03
CA TYR A 144 -4.17 -3.64 13.69
C TYR A 144 -4.09 -2.40 12.78
N GLY A 145 -4.42 -2.51 11.50
CA GLY A 145 -4.34 -1.40 10.57
C GLY A 145 -5.32 -0.28 10.89
N LEU A 146 -5.01 0.93 10.41
CA LEU A 146 -5.89 2.09 10.48
C LEU A 146 -6.10 2.66 9.09
N VAL A 147 -7.35 2.97 8.75
CA VAL A 147 -7.67 3.65 7.50
C VAL A 147 -7.48 5.15 7.69
N LEU A 148 -6.40 5.71 7.15
CA LEU A 148 -6.04 7.13 7.34
C LEU A 148 -7.12 8.11 6.85
N ASN A 149 -7.94 7.71 5.88
CA ASN A 149 -9.08 8.50 5.41
C ASN A 149 -10.16 8.70 6.50
N GLU A 150 -10.36 7.72 7.40
CA GLU A 150 -11.37 7.79 8.45
C GLU A 150 -10.99 8.78 9.56
N ILE A 151 -9.69 9.01 9.75
CA ILE A 151 -9.20 9.99 10.74
C ILE A 151 -9.02 11.39 10.15
N GLY A 152 -9.19 11.55 8.84
CA GLY A 152 -9.15 12.85 8.15
C GLY A 152 -7.86 13.19 7.43
N LEU A 153 -6.91 12.26 7.30
CA LEU A 153 -5.65 12.51 6.56
C LEU A 153 -5.80 12.45 5.03
N ARG A 154 -7.00 12.18 4.51
CA ARG A 154 -7.26 12.08 3.06
C ARG A 154 -6.74 13.30 2.28
N PRO A 155 -7.01 14.56 2.70
CA PRO A 155 -6.56 15.73 1.95
C PRO A 155 -5.04 15.84 1.88
N ALA A 156 -4.33 15.59 2.99
CA ALA A 156 -2.87 15.64 3.06
C ALA A 156 -2.20 14.59 2.15
N PHE A 157 -2.63 13.33 2.23
CA PHE A 157 -2.09 12.29 1.35
C PHE A 157 -2.48 12.48 -0.12
N SER A 158 -3.66 13.05 -0.39
CA SER A 158 -4.05 13.41 -1.76
C SER A 158 -3.12 14.47 -2.35
N ALA A 159 -2.63 15.42 -1.53
CA ALA A 159 -1.65 16.41 -1.98
C ALA A 159 -0.29 15.75 -2.27
N VAL A 160 0.21 14.89 -1.38
CA VAL A 160 1.47 14.15 -1.62
C VAL A 160 1.39 13.29 -2.89
N LEU A 161 0.27 12.58 -3.08
CA LEU A 161 0.07 11.76 -4.29
C LEU A 161 0.07 12.61 -5.56
N LYS A 162 -0.64 13.74 -5.58
CA LYS A 162 -0.77 14.59 -6.77
C LYS A 162 0.47 15.40 -7.09
N GLU A 163 1.14 15.93 -6.07
CA GLU A 163 2.27 16.85 -6.25
C GLU A 163 3.61 16.14 -6.33
N VAL A 164 3.72 14.87 -5.90
CA VAL A 164 5.00 14.15 -5.83
C VAL A 164 4.95 12.80 -6.54
N LEU A 165 4.03 11.92 -6.16
CA LEU A 165 4.04 10.55 -6.70
C LEU A 165 3.47 10.45 -8.12
N LEU A 166 2.50 11.30 -8.47
CA LEU A 166 1.91 11.35 -9.82
C LEU A 166 2.95 11.58 -10.92
N PRO A 167 3.82 12.62 -10.86
CA PRO A 167 4.81 12.83 -11.91
C PRO A 167 5.83 11.70 -12.03
N ILE A 168 6.21 11.09 -10.90
CA ILE A 168 7.11 9.93 -10.88
C ILE A 168 6.42 8.73 -11.52
N GLY A 169 5.18 8.44 -11.14
CA GLY A 169 4.39 7.35 -11.70
C GLY A 169 4.14 7.51 -13.20
N ALA A 170 3.91 8.74 -13.67
CA ALA A 170 3.79 9.03 -15.11
C ALA A 170 5.10 8.76 -15.86
N ARG A 171 6.26 9.08 -15.27
CA ARG A 171 7.57 8.81 -15.88
C ARG A 171 7.91 7.32 -15.91
N LEU A 172 7.42 6.53 -14.95
CA LEU A 172 7.68 5.09 -14.84
C LEU A 172 6.67 4.21 -15.59
N SER A 173 5.41 4.64 -15.66
CA SER A 173 4.29 3.80 -16.11
C SER A 173 3.22 4.58 -16.89
N GLY A 174 3.52 5.81 -17.32
CA GLY A 174 2.65 6.60 -18.17
C GLY A 174 2.62 6.09 -19.62
N ASN A 175 2.14 6.94 -20.52
CA ASN A 175 2.09 6.63 -21.94
C ASN A 175 3.50 6.36 -22.49
N ASP A 176 3.57 5.66 -23.63
CA ASP A 176 4.86 5.32 -24.27
C ASP A 176 5.74 6.55 -24.53
N GLU A 177 5.14 7.73 -24.70
CA GLU A 177 5.85 8.98 -24.90
C GLU A 177 6.54 9.52 -23.64
N ASP A 178 5.98 9.24 -22.46
CA ASP A 178 6.43 9.74 -21.15
C ASP A 178 7.24 8.71 -20.38
N ARG A 179 7.12 7.43 -20.71
CA ARG A 179 7.75 6.33 -19.98
C ARG A 179 9.25 6.22 -20.27
N ILE A 180 10.05 5.96 -19.24
CA ILE A 180 11.44 5.53 -19.43
C ILE A 180 11.52 4.06 -19.86
N THR A 181 12.35 3.75 -20.85
CA THR A 181 12.50 2.37 -21.38
C THR A 181 13.53 1.55 -20.59
N ALA A 182 14.50 2.21 -19.97
CA ALA A 182 15.48 1.60 -19.09
C ALA A 182 15.87 2.58 -17.99
N PHE A 183 16.18 2.06 -16.81
CA PHE A 183 16.73 2.83 -15.69
C PHE A 183 18.04 2.17 -15.26
N LYS A 184 19.14 2.94 -15.21
CA LYS A 184 20.49 2.44 -14.86
C LYS A 184 20.93 1.16 -15.59
N GLY A 185 20.48 0.95 -16.83
CA GLY A 185 20.84 -0.21 -17.67
C GLY A 185 19.95 -1.43 -17.48
N GLU A 186 18.97 -1.39 -16.58
CA GLU A 186 17.95 -2.41 -16.44
C GLU A 186 16.69 -2.02 -17.23
N ALA A 187 16.15 -2.99 -17.98
CA ALA A 187 14.91 -2.77 -18.73
C ALA A 187 13.75 -2.59 -17.76
N VAL A 188 13.01 -1.49 -17.93
CA VAL A 188 11.78 -1.23 -17.19
C VAL A 188 10.66 -2.01 -17.87
N GLU A 189 10.68 -3.33 -17.71
CA GLU A 189 9.63 -4.23 -18.21
C GLU A 189 8.37 -4.03 -17.34
N THR A 190 7.58 -3.03 -17.70
CA THR A 190 6.26 -2.80 -17.09
C THR A 190 5.22 -3.63 -17.83
N GLU A 191 5.12 -4.91 -17.47
CA GLU A 191 3.97 -5.73 -17.86
C GLU A 191 2.70 -5.18 -17.17
N LEU A 192 2.04 -4.18 -17.78
CA LEU A 192 0.64 -3.71 -17.60
C LEU A 192 0.02 -3.54 -16.17
N TRP A 193 0.72 -3.86 -15.09
CA TRP A 193 0.18 -3.93 -13.72
C TRP A 193 1.25 -3.48 -12.72
N MET A 194 1.10 -2.26 -12.17
CA MET A 194 2.00 -1.75 -11.13
C MET A 194 1.42 -2.00 -9.73
N ILE A 195 2.19 -2.63 -8.84
CA ILE A 195 1.98 -2.63 -7.39
C ILE A 195 3.04 -1.73 -6.78
N ILE A 196 2.65 -0.54 -6.31
CA ILE A 196 3.53 0.31 -5.49
C ILE A 196 3.53 -0.27 -4.08
N ILE A 197 4.65 -0.87 -3.65
CA ILE A 197 4.87 -1.27 -2.26
C ILE A 197 5.69 -0.16 -1.58
N PRO A 198 5.10 0.65 -0.68
CA PRO A 198 5.89 1.54 0.16
C PRO A 198 6.77 0.67 1.08
N SER A 199 8.09 0.79 0.93
CA SER A 199 9.06 0.12 1.78
C SER A 199 8.92 0.59 3.24
N LEU A 200 8.15 -0.16 4.02
CA LEU A 200 8.29 -0.27 5.46
C LEU A 200 8.53 -1.75 5.73
N PHE A 201 9.60 -2.05 6.48
CA PHE A 201 10.11 -3.35 6.93
C PHE A 201 11.35 -3.89 6.20
N SER A 202 12.47 -3.74 6.91
CA SER A 202 13.65 -4.60 6.82
C SER A 202 13.38 -5.94 7.50
N THR A 203 13.93 -7.00 6.90
CA THR A 203 14.10 -8.39 7.34
C THR A 203 13.00 -9.44 7.05
N ALA A 204 13.46 -10.46 6.28
CA ALA A 204 13.12 -11.88 6.31
C ALA A 204 11.81 -12.41 5.69
N GLN A 205 11.98 -12.94 4.46
CA GLN A 205 11.76 -14.36 4.11
C GLN A 205 10.34 -14.89 3.80
N LEU A 206 10.24 -15.52 2.60
CA LEU A 206 9.28 -16.52 2.10
C LEU A 206 7.84 -16.07 1.73
N MET A 207 7.46 -16.15 0.44
CA MET A 207 6.90 -17.38 -0.15
C MET A 207 6.60 -17.19 -1.65
N THR A 208 7.08 -18.14 -2.45
CA THR A 208 6.65 -18.44 -3.81
C THR A 208 5.20 -18.91 -3.83
N SER A 209 4.35 -18.31 -4.65
CA SER A 209 3.05 -18.90 -5.00
C SER A 209 2.68 -18.49 -6.44
N THR A 210 2.88 -19.44 -7.34
CA THR A 210 2.39 -19.50 -8.71
C THR A 210 0.88 -19.26 -8.78
N TRP A 211 0.47 -18.28 -9.59
CA TRP A 211 -0.90 -18.16 -10.08
C TRP A 211 -0.88 -18.15 -11.60
N THR A 212 -1.10 -19.33 -12.20
CA THR A 212 -1.47 -19.46 -13.61
C THR A 212 -2.95 -19.10 -13.74
N CYS A 213 -3.29 -18.08 -14.54
CA CYS A 213 -4.68 -17.82 -14.94
C CYS A 213 -4.77 -17.70 -16.47
N THR A 214 -5.57 -18.61 -17.01
CA THR A 214 -5.80 -18.89 -18.44
C THR A 214 -6.38 -17.70 -19.20
N LEU A 215 -5.75 -17.35 -20.32
CA LEU A 215 -6.28 -16.45 -21.35
C LEU A 215 -7.53 -17.05 -22.01
N MET A 216 -8.63 -16.28 -22.04
CA MET A 216 -9.63 -16.39 -23.11
C MET A 216 -9.59 -15.08 -23.89
N ASN A 217 -9.09 -15.19 -25.12
CA ASN A 217 -9.13 -14.18 -26.16
C ASN A 217 -10.21 -14.60 -27.18
N ALA A 218 -10.85 -13.60 -27.80
CA ALA A 218 -11.80 -13.63 -28.95
C ALA A 218 -13.09 -12.88 -28.54
N THR A 219 -13.51 -11.79 -29.17
CA THR A 219 -13.20 -11.15 -30.46
C THR A 219 -13.68 -9.70 -30.39
#